data_AF-A0A8T6G373-F1
#
_entry.id   AF-A0A8T6G373-F1
#
_cell.length_a   1.000
_cell.length_b   1.000
_cell.length_c   1.000
_cell.angle_alpha   90.00
_cell.angle_beta   90.00
_cell.angle_gamma   90.00
#
_symmetry.space_group_name_H-M   'P 1'
#
loop_
_entity.id
_entity.type
_entity.pdbx_description
1 polymer ?
#
loop_
_entity_poly.entity_id
_entity_poly.type
_entity_poly.pdbx_seq_one_letter_code
_entity_poly.pdbx_strand_id
1 'polypeptide(L)'
;CYSDYFSMVHEHGAMLKPGQGGDLFGEGNIVKLFYQGKLAFLNTLSSGTFGDMMQRIRDEDLPIDFAPLPTVQTTASFQWTDANGVVTNADHPEEAWQYVAWQGSTLNWAVGKGTIPMRADLMEEWANETFPDLKDKVRLDVIINVLDHPGGYDPGWVVPNFAFSGSAEVKEWLNSVYAGTAGVEEGLLALKPQIQAILDDTEEKYKG
;
A
#
# COMPACT_ATOMS: atom_id res chain seq x y z
N CYS A 1 11.53 -10.51 -17.35
CA CYS A 1 11.56 -9.43 -16.33
C CYS A 1 10.83 -9.84 -15.06
N TYR A 2 9.49 -9.94 -15.00
CA TYR A 2 8.83 -10.38 -13.76
C TYR A 2 9.10 -11.85 -13.41
N SER A 3 9.17 -12.75 -14.40
CA SER A 3 9.52 -14.17 -14.24
C SER A 3 10.83 -14.39 -13.48
N ASP A 4 11.84 -13.56 -13.76
CA ASP A 4 13.19 -13.70 -13.21
C ASP A 4 13.26 -13.27 -11.73
N TYR A 5 12.38 -12.36 -11.30
CA TYR A 5 12.25 -12.01 -9.89
C TYR A 5 11.53 -13.11 -9.09
N PHE A 6 10.49 -13.71 -9.67
CA PHE A 6 9.80 -14.82 -9.03
C PHE A 6 10.72 -16.05 -8.91
N SER A 7 11.54 -16.35 -9.92
CA SER A 7 12.54 -17.42 -9.80
C SER A 7 13.55 -17.15 -8.68
N MET A 8 14.02 -15.90 -8.50
CA MET A 8 14.89 -15.57 -7.36
C MET A 8 14.22 -15.81 -5.99
N VAL A 9 12.92 -15.51 -5.86
CA VAL A 9 12.17 -15.79 -4.64
C VAL A 9 12.13 -17.30 -4.35
N HIS A 10 11.91 -18.12 -5.38
CA HIS A 10 11.84 -19.57 -5.23
C HIS A 10 13.18 -20.27 -5.06
N GLU A 11 14.14 -19.93 -5.91
CA GLU A 11 15.42 -20.63 -6.02
C GLU A 11 16.40 -20.18 -4.93
N HIS A 12 16.29 -18.94 -4.47
CA HIS A 12 17.22 -18.37 -3.49
C HIS A 12 16.58 -18.09 -2.12
N GLY A 13 15.28 -18.37 -1.95
CA GLY A 13 14.59 -18.15 -0.68
C GLY A 13 14.58 -16.67 -0.27
N ALA A 14 14.57 -15.75 -1.25
CA ALA A 14 14.66 -14.32 -1.01
C ALA A 14 13.38 -13.71 -0.37
N MET A 15 12.31 -14.50 -0.21
CA MET A 15 11.07 -14.11 0.46
C MET A 15 10.44 -15.31 1.17
N LEU A 16 9.74 -15.05 2.28
CA LEU A 16 8.96 -16.08 2.97
C LEU A 16 7.77 -16.53 2.11
N LYS A 17 7.57 -17.83 1.99
CA LYS A 17 6.34 -18.40 1.44
C LYS A 17 5.16 -18.19 2.41
N PRO A 18 3.91 -18.25 1.92
CA PRO A 18 2.75 -18.23 2.80
C PRO A 18 2.87 -19.24 3.95
N GLY A 19 2.64 -18.79 5.19
CA GLY A 19 2.73 -19.62 6.40
C GLY A 19 4.14 -19.80 7.00
N GLN A 20 5.21 -19.64 6.21
CA GLN A 20 6.58 -19.93 6.68
C GLN A 20 7.05 -19.04 7.83
N GLY A 21 6.53 -17.83 7.97
CA GLY A 21 6.87 -16.97 9.11
C GLY A 21 6.52 -17.63 10.44
N GLY A 22 5.34 -18.25 10.53
CA GLY A 22 4.91 -18.99 11.72
C GLY A 22 5.80 -20.20 11.99
N ASP A 23 6.13 -20.97 10.94
CA ASP A 23 6.93 -22.19 11.08
C ASP A 23 8.40 -21.90 11.46
N LEU A 24 8.99 -20.86 10.87
CA LEU A 24 10.40 -20.53 11.08
C LEU A 24 10.64 -19.69 12.33
N PHE A 25 9.70 -18.82 12.68
CA PHE A 25 9.90 -17.80 13.71
C PHE A 25 8.84 -17.79 14.81
N GLY A 26 7.81 -18.65 14.74
CA GLY A 26 6.72 -18.68 15.71
C GLY A 26 5.77 -17.48 15.62
N GLU A 27 5.89 -16.65 14.58
CA GLU A 27 5.09 -15.44 14.39
C GLU A 27 4.71 -15.31 12.91
N GLY A 28 3.41 -15.21 12.63
CA GLY A 28 2.88 -15.11 11.26
C GLY A 28 2.74 -13.68 10.77
N ASN A 29 2.84 -12.69 11.65
CA ASN A 29 2.71 -11.28 11.31
C ASN A 29 4.05 -10.73 10.79
N ILE A 30 4.09 -10.42 9.50
CA ILE A 30 5.28 -9.89 8.80
C ILE A 30 5.81 -8.58 9.42
N VAL A 31 4.94 -7.72 9.95
CA VAL A 31 5.34 -6.45 10.56
C VAL A 31 6.10 -6.70 11.86
N LYS A 32 5.61 -7.63 12.69
CA LYS A 32 6.31 -8.03 13.90
C LYS A 32 7.63 -8.74 13.60
N LEU A 33 7.66 -9.62 12.59
CA LEU A 33 8.91 -10.26 12.15
C LEU A 33 9.96 -9.24 11.72
N PHE A 34 9.54 -8.17 11.04
CA PHE A 34 10.43 -7.05 10.69
C PHE A 34 10.97 -6.34 11.93
N TYR A 35 10.10 -5.95 12.88
CA TYR A 35 10.54 -5.31 14.13
C TYR A 35 11.46 -6.20 14.99
N GLN A 36 11.33 -7.53 14.89
CA GLN A 36 12.20 -8.50 15.55
C GLN A 36 13.53 -8.74 14.81
N GLY A 37 13.80 -8.03 13.71
CA GLY A 37 15.00 -8.21 12.89
C GLY A 37 15.04 -9.54 12.14
N LYS A 38 13.89 -10.19 11.91
CA LYS A 38 13.78 -11.44 11.14
C LYS A 38 13.61 -11.19 9.64
N LEU A 39 13.19 -9.99 9.26
CA LEU A 39 13.10 -9.54 7.87
C LEU A 39 14.02 -8.33 7.67
N ALA A 40 14.69 -8.27 6.52
CA ALA A 40 15.62 -7.18 6.19
C ALA A 40 14.92 -5.94 5.62
N PHE A 41 13.75 -6.11 4.99
CA PHE A 41 12.97 -5.03 4.42
C PHE A 41 11.46 -5.33 4.56
N LEU A 42 10.66 -4.28 4.62
CA LEU A 42 9.21 -4.33 4.63
C LEU A 42 8.69 -3.18 3.77
N ASN A 43 7.74 -3.44 2.87
CA ASN A 43 7.07 -2.36 2.15
C ASN A 43 6.10 -1.66 3.11
N THR A 44 6.23 -0.35 3.25
CA THR A 44 5.24 0.46 3.96
C THR A 44 4.35 1.12 2.92
N LEU A 45 3.13 0.62 2.78
CA LEU A 45 2.08 1.40 2.11
C LEU A 45 1.75 2.52 3.08
N SER A 46 1.98 3.76 2.66
CA SER A 46 1.88 5.05 3.37
C SER A 46 0.59 5.30 4.19
N SER A 47 0.28 4.41 5.13
CA SER A 47 -0.96 4.29 5.90
C SER A 47 -0.65 4.05 7.38
N GLY A 48 -1.60 3.51 8.17
CA GLY A 48 -1.42 3.28 9.62
C GLY A 48 -0.16 2.49 10.02
N THR A 49 0.36 1.61 9.15
CA THR A 49 1.63 0.89 9.38
C THR A 49 2.83 1.85 9.47
N PHE A 50 2.79 2.96 8.74
CA PHE A 50 3.84 3.99 8.80
C PHE A 50 3.85 4.70 10.15
N GLY A 51 2.68 5.12 10.65
CA GLY A 51 2.54 5.76 11.96
C GLY A 51 3.02 4.85 13.11
N ASP A 52 2.63 3.57 13.10
CA ASP A 52 3.11 2.57 14.07
C ASP A 52 4.64 2.38 14.01
N MET A 53 5.20 2.28 12.81
CA MET A 53 6.65 2.13 12.63
C MET A 53 7.42 3.34 13.17
N MET A 54 6.98 4.55 12.85
CA MET A 54 7.58 5.79 13.36
C MET A 54 7.48 5.88 14.88
N GLN A 55 6.33 5.50 15.46
CA GLN A 55 6.16 5.44 16.90
C GLN A 55 7.15 4.45 17.54
N ARG A 56 7.33 3.26 16.96
CA ARG A 56 8.28 2.27 17.49
C ARG A 56 9.73 2.68 17.35
N ILE A 57 10.11 3.31 16.23
CA ILE A 57 11.46 3.89 16.08
C ILE A 57 11.71 4.92 17.18
N ARG A 58 10.71 5.76 17.50
CA ARG A 58 10.82 6.74 18.58
C ARG A 58 10.90 6.09 19.96
N ASP A 59 10.00 5.16 20.26
CA ASP A 59 9.77 4.66 21.61
C ASP A 59 10.73 3.50 21.97
N GLU A 60 11.20 2.74 20.98
CA GLU A 60 12.06 1.55 21.14
C GLU A 60 13.48 1.74 20.56
N ASP A 61 13.78 2.88 19.94
CA ASP A 61 15.06 3.20 19.29
C ASP A 61 15.50 2.16 18.25
N LEU A 62 14.53 1.68 17.46
CA LEU A 62 14.78 0.67 16.42
C LEU A 62 15.66 1.26 15.30
N PRO A 63 16.72 0.54 14.86
CA PRO A 63 17.60 0.99 13.78
C PRO A 63 16.96 0.71 12.40
N ILE A 64 15.80 1.32 12.16
CA ILE A 64 15.03 1.20 10.92
C ILE A 64 15.13 2.52 10.17
N ASP A 65 15.31 2.43 8.85
CA ASP A 65 15.35 3.59 7.96
C ASP A 65 14.47 3.37 6.72
N PHE A 66 14.16 4.45 6.02
CA PHE A 66 13.28 4.45 4.85
C PHE A 66 14.06 4.60 3.55
N ALA A 67 13.60 3.90 2.53
CA ALA A 67 14.10 4.02 1.16
C ALA A 67 12.92 4.04 0.19
N PRO A 68 13.04 4.75 -0.95
CA PRO A 68 12.03 4.69 -1.99
C PRO A 68 11.90 3.25 -2.52
N LEU A 69 10.70 2.88 -2.99
CA LEU A 69 10.51 1.60 -3.65
C LEU A 69 11.46 1.49 -4.87
N PRO A 70 12.02 0.30 -5.15
CA PRO A 70 12.87 0.10 -6.32
C PRO A 70 12.16 0.51 -7.62
N THR A 71 12.85 1.30 -8.44
CA THR A 71 12.33 1.78 -9.73
C THR A 71 12.39 0.68 -10.79
N VAL A 72 11.38 -0.19 -10.84
CA VAL A 72 11.30 -1.24 -11.88
C VAL A 72 10.46 -0.74 -13.06
N GLN A 73 11.03 0.11 -13.93
CA GLN A 73 10.48 0.67 -15.20
C GLN A 73 9.07 1.32 -15.20
N THR A 74 8.22 1.03 -14.23
CA THR A 74 6.92 1.60 -13.93
C THR A 74 6.80 1.59 -12.42
N THR A 75 6.99 2.74 -11.78
CA THR A 75 6.75 2.90 -10.34
C THR A 75 5.30 2.60 -10.03
N ALA A 76 5.08 1.72 -9.05
CA ALA A 76 3.80 1.59 -8.38
C ALA A 76 4.01 1.91 -6.90
N SER A 77 4.05 3.20 -6.57
CA SER A 77 3.78 3.63 -5.21
C SER A 77 2.27 3.63 -5.06
N PHE A 78 1.74 2.55 -4.47
CA PHE A 78 0.32 2.47 -4.16
C PHE A 78 0.06 3.28 -2.89
N GLN A 79 -0.65 4.39 -3.03
CA GLN A 79 -1.14 5.15 -1.90
C GLN A 79 -2.54 4.66 -1.57
N TRP A 80 -2.72 4.11 -0.38
CA TRP A 80 -4.06 3.88 0.11
C TRP A 80 -4.61 5.22 0.59
N THR A 81 -5.68 5.68 -0.05
CA THR A 81 -6.22 7.02 0.19
C THR A 81 -7.40 6.93 1.14
N ASP A 82 -7.42 7.80 2.15
CA ASP A 82 -8.62 8.06 2.95
C ASP A 82 -9.52 9.01 2.16
N ALA A 83 -10.29 8.46 1.22
CA ALA A 83 -11.21 9.25 0.41
C ALA A 83 -12.41 9.73 1.27
N ASN A 84 -12.56 11.05 1.39
CA ASN A 84 -13.74 11.68 1.96
C ASN A 84 -14.61 12.21 0.80
N GLY A 85 -15.91 11.96 0.86
CA GLY A 85 -16.86 12.35 -0.19
C GLY A 85 -18.19 12.82 0.39
N VAL A 86 -18.98 13.49 -0.45
CA VAL A 86 -20.35 13.90 -0.11
C VAL A 86 -21.31 12.83 -0.60
N VAL A 87 -22.16 12.32 0.29
CA VAL A 87 -23.21 11.35 -0.07
C VAL A 87 -24.25 11.99 -0.97
N THR A 88 -24.77 11.24 -1.95
CA THR A 88 -25.69 11.75 -2.99
C THR A 88 -27.02 12.27 -2.45
N ASN A 89 -27.41 11.83 -1.25
CA ASN A 89 -28.63 12.23 -0.57
C ASN A 89 -28.39 13.17 0.62
N ALA A 90 -27.25 13.88 0.66
CA ALA A 90 -26.99 14.86 1.70
C ALA A 90 -28.05 15.98 1.68
N ASP A 91 -28.66 16.26 2.83
CA ASP A 91 -29.63 17.36 2.98
C ASP A 91 -28.97 18.75 2.74
N HIS A 92 -27.66 18.83 3.00
CA HIS A 92 -26.83 20.04 2.93
C HIS A 92 -25.53 19.76 2.15
N PRO A 93 -25.62 19.56 0.81
CA PRO A 93 -24.48 19.07 0.02
C PRO A 93 -23.35 20.10 -0.07
N GLU A 94 -23.66 21.39 -0.08
CA GLU A 94 -22.66 22.46 -0.16
C GLU A 94 -21.87 22.61 1.16
N GLU A 95 -22.56 22.56 2.30
CA GLU A 95 -21.92 22.60 3.61
C GLU A 95 -21.07 21.34 3.86
N ALA A 96 -21.56 20.18 3.43
CA ALA A 96 -20.79 18.94 3.46
C ALA A 96 -19.52 19.05 2.60
N TRP A 97 -19.63 19.64 1.41
CA TRP A 97 -18.48 19.90 0.55
C TRP A 97 -17.48 20.86 1.18
N GLN A 98 -17.94 21.94 1.83
CA GLN A 98 -17.07 22.87 2.54
C GLN A 98 -16.27 22.17 3.65
N TYR A 99 -16.87 21.24 4.38
CA TYR A 99 -16.18 20.45 5.39
C TYR A 99 -15.11 19.54 4.76
N VAL A 100 -15.44 18.81 3.70
CA VAL A 100 -14.49 17.94 2.99
C VAL A 100 -13.31 18.76 2.43
N ALA A 101 -13.60 19.91 1.81
CA ALA A 101 -12.58 20.81 1.28
C ALA A 101 -11.68 21.39 2.39
N TRP A 102 -12.26 21.74 3.54
CA TRP A 102 -11.50 22.17 4.72
C TRP A 102 -10.58 21.08 5.26
N GLN A 103 -11.06 19.84 5.36
CA GLN A 103 -10.24 18.71 5.79
C GLN A 103 -9.04 18.46 4.86
N GLY A 104 -9.27 18.53 3.54
CA GLY A 104 -8.21 18.34 2.55
C GLY A 104 -7.22 19.50 2.41
N SER A 105 -7.58 20.70 2.88
CA SER A 105 -6.76 21.91 2.74
C SER A 105 -5.91 22.24 3.96
N THR A 106 -6.11 21.56 5.08
CA THR A 106 -5.41 21.81 6.36
C THR A 106 -4.61 20.60 6.83
N LEU A 107 -3.64 20.85 7.72
CA LEU A 107 -2.84 19.80 8.36
C LEU A 107 -3.58 19.02 9.45
N ASN A 108 -4.64 19.61 10.03
CA ASN A 108 -5.29 19.08 11.22
C ASN A 108 -5.74 17.62 11.06
N TRP A 109 -6.23 17.26 9.89
CA TRP A 109 -6.61 15.88 9.59
C TRP A 109 -5.40 14.94 9.55
N ALA A 110 -4.37 15.33 8.79
CA ALA A 110 -3.14 14.57 8.60
C ALA A 110 -2.40 14.33 9.93
N VAL A 111 -2.25 15.38 10.74
CA VAL A 111 -1.63 15.33 12.07
C VAL A 111 -2.47 14.49 13.03
N GLY A 112 -3.79 14.74 13.11
CA GLY A 112 -4.68 14.03 14.03
C GLY A 112 -4.81 12.53 13.76
N LYS A 113 -4.62 12.10 12.50
CA LYS A 113 -4.65 10.68 12.11
C LYS A 113 -3.28 10.03 11.97
N GLY A 114 -2.20 10.82 11.99
CA GLY A 114 -0.87 10.33 11.62
C GLY A 114 -0.81 9.81 10.18
N THR A 115 -1.61 10.39 9.29
CA THR A 115 -1.67 10.04 7.86
C THR A 115 -1.00 11.13 7.03
N ILE A 116 -0.51 10.76 5.86
CA ILE A 116 0.16 11.68 4.93
C ILE A 116 -0.85 12.74 4.44
N PRO A 117 -0.51 14.05 4.44
CA PRO A 117 -1.41 15.07 3.92
C PRO A 117 -1.65 14.92 2.41
N MET A 118 -2.88 15.23 1.97
CA MET A 118 -3.25 15.19 0.55
C MET A 118 -2.49 16.22 -0.30
N ARG A 119 -2.00 17.28 0.34
CA ARG A 119 -1.32 18.41 -0.29
C ARG A 119 0.20 18.27 -0.12
N ALA A 120 0.90 18.16 -1.25
CA ALA A 120 2.36 18.06 -1.26
C ALA A 120 3.05 19.26 -0.58
N ASP A 121 2.47 20.47 -0.70
CA ASP A 121 3.02 21.68 -0.09
C ASP A 121 2.88 21.72 1.44
N LEU A 122 2.11 20.80 2.04
CA LEU A 122 1.98 20.66 3.49
C LEU A 122 2.88 19.55 4.09
N MET A 123 3.61 18.79 3.25
CA MET A 123 4.38 17.62 3.69
C MET A 123 5.47 17.93 4.71
N GLU A 124 6.25 18.98 4.45
CA GLU A 124 7.38 19.35 5.31
C GLU A 124 6.88 19.82 6.69
N GLU A 125 5.85 20.66 6.72
CA GLU A 125 5.21 21.13 7.96
C GLU A 125 4.60 19.95 8.73
N TRP A 126 3.87 19.06 8.05
CA TRP A 126 3.32 17.84 8.66
C TRP A 126 4.39 16.95 9.30
N ALA A 127 5.48 16.67 8.57
CA ALA A 127 6.56 15.81 9.07
C ALA A 127 7.23 16.43 10.29
N ASN A 128 7.40 17.76 10.27
CA ASN A 128 7.98 18.53 11.37
C ASN A 128 7.11 18.54 12.63
N GLU A 129 5.78 18.60 12.48
CA GLU A 129 4.84 18.55 13.61
C GLU A 129 4.61 17.14 14.15
N THR A 130 4.49 16.16 13.26
CA THR A 130 4.13 14.78 13.63
C THR A 130 5.32 14.02 14.21
N PHE A 131 6.53 14.27 13.68
CA PHE A 131 7.74 13.52 14.03
C PHE A 131 8.94 14.43 14.36
N PRO A 132 8.81 15.40 15.29
CA PRO A 132 9.85 16.39 15.55
C PRO A 132 11.18 15.77 15.99
N ASP A 133 11.13 14.67 16.74
CA ASP A 133 12.30 14.01 17.33
C ASP A 133 12.96 12.96 16.43
N LEU A 134 12.40 12.73 15.23
CA LEU A 134 12.87 11.67 14.32
C LEU A 134 13.61 12.21 13.10
N LYS A 135 13.69 13.53 12.91
CA LYS A 135 14.31 14.16 11.72
C LYS A 135 15.75 13.72 11.47
N ASP A 136 16.50 13.50 12.55
CA ASP A 136 17.90 13.08 12.48
C ASP A 136 18.08 11.55 12.64
N LYS A 137 16.99 10.82 12.88
CA LYS A 137 17.00 9.37 13.09
C LYS A 137 16.59 8.58 11.85
N VAL A 138 15.72 9.15 11.02
CA VAL A 138 15.15 8.48 9.85
C VAL A 138 15.16 9.40 8.64
N ARG A 139 15.17 8.79 7.45
CA ARG A 139 15.05 9.50 6.17
C ARG A 139 13.64 10.02 5.91
N LEU A 140 13.24 11.06 6.65
CA LEU A 140 11.97 11.76 6.44
C LEU A 140 11.84 12.34 5.02
N ASP A 141 12.96 12.66 4.37
CA ASP A 141 13.01 13.11 2.97
C ASP A 141 12.32 12.13 2.01
N VAL A 142 12.46 10.81 2.26
CA VAL A 142 11.83 9.78 1.43
C VAL A 142 10.30 9.85 1.52
N ILE A 143 9.77 10.21 2.69
CA ILE A 143 8.33 10.34 2.90
C ILE A 143 7.81 11.66 2.34
N ILE A 144 8.52 12.76 2.59
CA ILE A 144 8.15 14.08 2.07
C ILE A 144 8.05 14.05 0.54
N ASN A 145 9.00 13.37 -0.11
CA ASN A 145 9.09 13.31 -1.58
C ASN A 145 8.29 12.14 -2.18
N VAL A 146 7.49 11.40 -1.39
CA VAL A 146 6.75 10.24 -1.89
C VAL A 146 5.72 10.61 -2.96
N LEU A 147 5.18 11.84 -2.89
CA LEU A 147 4.25 12.38 -3.89
C LEU A 147 4.93 12.86 -5.17
N ASP A 148 6.26 12.99 -5.22
CA ASP A 148 6.99 13.33 -6.45
C ASP A 148 7.11 12.14 -7.40
N HIS A 149 6.94 10.93 -6.87
CA HIS A 149 7.03 9.68 -7.60
C HIS A 149 5.77 8.84 -7.42
N PRO A 150 4.57 9.41 -7.70
CA PRO A 150 3.33 8.68 -7.49
C PRO A 150 3.30 7.47 -8.44
N GLY A 151 2.82 6.34 -7.94
CA GLY A 151 2.48 5.23 -8.81
C GLY A 151 1.28 5.60 -9.67
N GLY A 152 1.21 5.05 -10.88
CA GLY A 152 -0.05 5.07 -11.63
C GLY A 152 -1.12 4.36 -10.80
N TYR A 153 -2.30 4.98 -10.67
CA TYR A 153 -3.46 4.30 -10.10
C TYR A 153 -3.81 3.12 -11.03
N ASP A 154 -3.83 1.91 -10.49
CA ASP A 154 -4.21 0.75 -11.30
C ASP A 154 -5.70 0.87 -11.67
N PRO A 155 -6.03 0.98 -12.97
CA PRO A 155 -7.39 1.21 -13.43
C PRO A 155 -8.35 0.07 -13.05
N GLY A 156 -7.86 -1.11 -12.67
CA GLY A 156 -8.69 -2.16 -12.11
C GLY A 156 -9.42 -1.72 -10.84
N TRP A 157 -8.82 -0.85 -10.00
CA TRP A 157 -9.43 -0.41 -8.75
C TRP A 157 -10.58 0.58 -8.91
N VAL A 158 -10.80 1.17 -10.09
CA VAL A 158 -12.02 1.97 -10.35
C VAL A 158 -13.20 1.12 -10.83
N VAL A 159 -12.97 -0.16 -11.16
CA VAL A 159 -14.03 -1.05 -11.62
C VAL A 159 -14.81 -1.57 -10.41
N PRO A 160 -16.13 -1.32 -10.31
CA PRO A 160 -16.95 -1.89 -9.26
C PRO A 160 -16.77 -3.40 -9.17
N ASN A 161 -16.72 -3.96 -7.95
CA ASN A 161 -16.48 -5.39 -7.67
C ASN A 161 -15.11 -5.98 -8.05
N PHE A 162 -14.26 -5.32 -8.85
CA PHE A 162 -12.91 -5.84 -9.14
C PHE A 162 -12.04 -5.95 -7.87
N ALA A 163 -12.16 -4.95 -6.99
CA ALA A 163 -11.49 -4.94 -5.68
C ALA A 163 -11.88 -6.12 -4.77
N PHE A 164 -13.06 -6.73 -4.97
CA PHE A 164 -13.57 -7.80 -4.11
C PHE A 164 -13.44 -9.18 -4.76
N SER A 165 -13.82 -9.30 -6.04
CA SER A 165 -13.73 -10.56 -6.78
C SER A 165 -12.32 -10.71 -7.34
N GLY A 166 -11.91 -9.85 -8.27
CA GLY A 166 -10.62 -9.93 -8.96
C GLY A 166 -9.40 -9.99 -8.03
N SER A 167 -9.47 -9.31 -6.87
CA SER A 167 -8.39 -9.36 -5.88
C SER A 167 -8.23 -10.74 -5.22
N ALA A 168 -9.31 -11.52 -5.07
CA ALA A 168 -9.27 -12.84 -4.47
C ALA A 168 -8.63 -13.86 -5.42
N GLU A 169 -9.04 -13.90 -6.69
CA GLU A 169 -8.44 -14.82 -7.68
C GLU A 169 -6.97 -14.48 -7.95
N VAL A 170 -6.64 -13.18 -8.06
CA VAL A 170 -5.25 -12.72 -8.20
C VAL A 170 -4.43 -13.11 -6.96
N LYS A 171 -4.98 -12.94 -5.75
CA LYS A 171 -4.28 -13.30 -4.50
C LYS A 171 -4.03 -14.80 -4.38
N GLU A 172 -5.01 -15.64 -4.73
CA GLU A 172 -4.85 -17.09 -4.70
C GLU A 172 -3.80 -17.58 -5.70
N TRP A 173 -3.82 -17.02 -6.91
CA TRP A 173 -2.79 -17.31 -7.90
C TRP A 173 -1.40 -16.85 -7.42
N LEU A 174 -1.28 -15.61 -6.91
CA LEU A 174 0.00 -15.12 -6.37
C LEU A 174 0.53 -16.01 -5.25
N ASN A 175 -0.34 -16.47 -4.33
CA ASN A 175 0.06 -17.42 -3.29
C ASN A 175 0.59 -18.73 -3.88
N SER A 176 -0.03 -19.23 -4.96
CA SER A 176 0.40 -20.45 -5.65
C SER A 176 1.73 -20.26 -6.39
N VAL A 177 1.92 -19.09 -7.01
CA VAL A 177 3.22 -18.68 -7.55
C VAL A 177 4.22 -18.71 -6.41
N TYR A 178 4.05 -17.92 -5.34
CA TYR A 178 4.97 -17.87 -4.18
C TYR A 178 5.17 -19.19 -3.42
N ALA A 179 4.25 -20.15 -3.52
CA ALA A 179 4.46 -21.51 -3.01
C ALA A 179 5.43 -22.32 -3.90
N GLY A 180 5.52 -21.97 -5.19
CA GLY A 180 6.24 -22.68 -6.24
C GLY A 180 5.39 -23.73 -6.94
N THR A 181 4.06 -23.64 -6.81
CA THR A 181 3.10 -24.63 -7.33
C THR A 181 2.42 -24.19 -8.63
N ALA A 182 2.61 -22.95 -9.05
CA ALA A 182 2.13 -22.40 -10.31
C ALA A 182 3.22 -21.61 -11.03
N GLY A 183 3.23 -21.69 -12.37
CA GLY A 183 4.06 -20.85 -13.23
C GLY A 183 3.46 -19.45 -13.42
N VAL A 184 4.33 -18.46 -13.65
CA VAL A 184 3.92 -17.07 -13.83
C VAL A 184 3.16 -16.89 -15.15
N GLU A 185 3.69 -17.44 -16.25
CA GLU A 185 3.10 -17.25 -17.58
C GLU A 185 1.76 -17.99 -17.71
N GLU A 186 1.71 -19.25 -17.31
CA GLU A 186 0.51 -20.08 -17.37
C GLU A 186 -0.62 -19.50 -16.50
N GLY A 187 -0.27 -19.00 -15.32
CA GLY A 187 -1.25 -18.42 -14.42
C GLY A 187 -1.78 -17.07 -14.88
N LEU A 188 -0.96 -16.21 -15.50
CA LEU A 188 -1.44 -14.99 -16.15
C LEU A 188 -2.40 -15.29 -17.30
N LEU A 189 -2.10 -16.30 -18.13
CA LEU A 189 -2.98 -16.75 -19.20
C LEU A 189 -4.32 -17.29 -18.66
N ALA A 190 -4.29 -17.99 -17.52
CA ALA A 190 -5.49 -18.53 -16.87
C ALA A 190 -6.33 -17.45 -16.16
N LEU A 191 -5.71 -16.41 -15.61
CA LEU A 191 -6.39 -15.30 -14.93
C LEU A 191 -7.10 -14.36 -15.89
N LYS A 192 -6.50 -14.10 -17.06
CA LYS A 192 -7.05 -13.16 -18.04
C LYS A 192 -8.53 -13.36 -18.36
N PRO A 193 -9.04 -14.57 -18.71
CA PRO A 193 -10.45 -14.75 -18.98
C PRO A 193 -11.34 -14.58 -17.74
N GLN A 194 -10.84 -14.88 -16.54
CA GLN A 194 -11.59 -14.72 -15.29
C GLN A 194 -11.78 -13.23 -14.96
N ILE A 195 -10.68 -12.46 -15.07
CA ILE A 195 -10.72 -11.00 -14.93
C ILE A 195 -11.67 -10.40 -15.98
N GLN A 196 -11.57 -10.82 -17.24
CA GLN A 196 -12.45 -10.32 -18.30
C GLN A 196 -13.93 -10.59 -17.99
N ALA A 197 -14.28 -11.78 -17.49
CA ALA A 197 -15.65 -12.10 -17.12
C ALA A 197 -16.19 -11.20 -15.99
N ILE A 198 -15.35 -10.84 -15.00
CA ILE A 198 -15.71 -9.89 -13.94
C ILE A 198 -15.95 -8.49 -14.52
N LEU A 199 -15.09 -8.05 -15.45
CA LEU A 199 -15.25 -6.76 -16.13
C LEU A 199 -16.55 -6.73 -16.95
N ASP A 200 -16.83 -7.78 -17.72
CA ASP A 200 -18.01 -7.88 -18.58
C ASP A 200 -19.31 -7.88 -17.76
N ASP A 201 -19.38 -8.67 -16.68
CA ASP A 201 -20.52 -8.69 -15.73
C ASP A 201 -20.73 -7.34 -15.06
N THR A 202 -19.64 -6.64 -14.72
CA THR A 202 -19.72 -5.29 -14.15
C THR A 202 -20.25 -4.31 -15.18
N GLU A 203 -19.75 -4.34 -16.41
CA GLU A 203 -20.23 -3.47 -17.48
C GLU A 203 -21.72 -3.70 -17.76
N GLU A 204 -22.18 -4.96 -17.79
CA GLU A 204 -23.60 -5.29 -17.97
C GLU A 204 -24.47 -4.75 -16.82
N LYS A 205 -24.02 -4.91 -15.58
CA LYS A 205 -24.77 -4.45 -14.38
C LYS A 205 -24.87 -2.93 -14.25
N TYR A 206 -23.86 -2.20 -14.71
CA TYR A 206 -23.78 -0.75 -14.55
C TYR A 206 -23.95 0.04 -15.86
N LYS A 207 -24.30 -0.63 -16.96
CA LYS A 207 -24.86 0.01 -18.16
C LYS A 207 -26.23 0.62 -17.84
N GLY A 208 -26.22 1.90 -17.51
CA GLY A 208 -27.40 2.77 -17.51
C GLY A 208 -27.81 3.14 -18.93
#